data_AF-A0A7J8F072-F1
#
_entry.id   AF-A0A7J8F072-F1
#
_cell.length_a   1.000
_cell.length_b   1.000
_cell.length_c   1.000
_cell.angle_alpha   90.00
_cell.angle_beta   90.00
_cell.angle_gamma   90.00
#
_symmetry.space_group_name_H-M   'P 1'
#
loop_
_entity.id
_entity.type
_entity.pdbx_description
1 polymer ?
#
loop_
_entity_poly.entity_id
_entity_poly.type
_entity_poly.pdbx_seq_one_letter_code
_entity_poly.pdbx_strand_id
1 'polypeptide(L)'
;MVLSAADTAAVRALWKKLGNNVGVYTTEALERTFLAFPSTKTYFLHLDLRPGSTQVKAHGQKVADALTLAVDHLDDLPHVLSALSDLHAHKLQVDPVNFKEILSLVGFEHVH
;
A
#
# COMPACT_ATOMS: atom_id res chain seq x y z
N MET A 1 -12.52 -1.17 13.88
CA MET A 1 -11.65 -2.33 14.16
C MET A 1 -10.49 -1.82 14.98
N VAL A 2 -10.25 -2.39 16.16
CA VAL A 2 -9.14 -1.97 17.04
C VAL A 2 -8.15 -3.12 17.07
N LEU A 3 -6.89 -2.85 16.77
CA LEU A 3 -5.82 -3.84 16.86
C LEU A 3 -5.59 -4.21 18.33
N SER A 4 -5.36 -5.49 18.61
CA SER A 4 -4.93 -5.86 19.96
C SER A 4 -3.51 -5.32 20.24
N ALA A 5 -3.11 -5.27 21.51
CA ALA A 5 -1.73 -4.92 21.87
C ALA A 5 -0.71 -5.88 21.23
N ALA A 6 -1.06 -7.17 21.13
CA ALA A 6 -0.23 -8.17 20.48
C ALA A 6 -0.09 -7.91 18.97
N ASP A 7 -1.20 -7.61 18.28
CA ASP A 7 -1.18 -7.28 16.85
C ASP A 7 -0.37 -6.01 16.58
N THR A 8 -0.56 -4.99 17.41
CA THR A 8 0.18 -3.72 17.33
C THR A 8 1.69 -3.96 17.46
N ALA A 9 2.10 -4.77 18.43
CA ALA A 9 3.50 -5.12 18.63
C ALA A 9 4.06 -5.93 17.44
N ALA A 10 3.28 -6.87 16.90
CA ALA A 10 3.66 -7.67 15.75
C ALA A 10 3.86 -6.82 14.49
N VAL A 11 2.92 -5.91 14.19
CA VAL A 11 3.01 -4.98 13.05
C VAL A 11 4.26 -4.10 13.17
N ARG A 12 4.50 -3.48 14.34
CA ARG A 12 5.69 -2.64 14.56
C ARG A 12 6.99 -3.45 14.44
N ALA A 13 7.02 -4.67 14.96
CA ALA A 13 8.19 -5.55 14.87
C ALA A 13 8.47 -5.96 13.42
N LEU A 14 7.43 -6.28 12.64
CA LEU A 14 7.56 -6.56 11.21
C LEU A 14 8.08 -5.33 10.46
N TRP A 15 7.49 -4.15 10.71
CA TRP A 15 7.90 -2.92 10.05
C TRP A 15 9.37 -2.58 10.31
N LYS A 16 9.82 -2.74 11.56
CA LYS A 16 11.23 -2.57 11.93
C LYS A 16 12.16 -3.53 11.19
N LYS A 17 11.73 -4.78 10.94
CA LYS A 17 12.50 -5.75 10.15
C LYS A 17 12.58 -5.37 8.67
N LEU A 18 11.52 -4.79 8.11
CA LEU A 18 11.52 -4.32 6.72
C LEU A 18 12.49 -3.14 6.55
N GLY A 19 12.54 -2.22 7.52
CA GLY A 19 13.52 -1.13 7.56
C GLY A 19 13.50 -0.29 6.27
N ASN A 20 14.67 -0.07 5.69
CA ASN A 20 14.81 0.73 4.47
C ASN A 20 14.26 0.03 3.20
N ASN A 21 13.83 -1.24 3.31
CA ASN A 21 13.31 -2.00 2.16
C ASN A 21 11.82 -1.78 1.90
N VAL A 22 11.10 -1.05 2.77
CA VAL A 22 9.65 -0.81 2.59
C VAL A 22 9.34 -0.19 1.22
N GLY A 23 10.15 0.78 0.75
CA GLY A 23 9.99 1.38 -0.57
C GLY A 23 10.17 0.38 -1.73
N VAL A 24 11.08 -0.58 -1.56
CA VAL A 24 11.31 -1.67 -2.54
C VAL A 24 10.10 -2.60 -2.58
N TYR A 25 9.64 -3.07 -1.43
CA TYR A 25 8.53 -4.03 -1.37
C TYR A 25 7.19 -3.42 -1.80
N THR A 26 6.95 -2.15 -1.51
CA THR A 26 5.74 -1.45 -1.97
C THR A 26 5.75 -1.21 -3.49
N THR A 27 6.92 -0.92 -4.06
CA THR A 27 7.10 -0.86 -5.52
C THR A 27 6.82 -2.22 -6.14
N GLU A 28 7.39 -3.30 -5.59
CA GLU A 28 7.18 -4.66 -6.07
C GLU A 28 5.70 -5.08 -5.97
N ALA A 29 5.02 -4.73 -4.89
CA ALA A 29 3.59 -4.98 -4.73
C ALA A 29 2.75 -4.27 -5.81
N LEU A 30 3.09 -3.02 -6.15
CA LEU A 30 2.43 -2.29 -7.25
C LEU A 30 2.69 -2.95 -8.60
N GLU A 31 3.94 -3.32 -8.90
CA GLU A 31 4.29 -4.01 -10.15
C GLU A 31 3.54 -5.34 -10.28
N ARG A 32 3.46 -6.13 -9.20
CA ARG A 32 2.65 -7.37 -9.16
C ARG A 32 1.16 -7.10 -9.35
N THR A 33 0.63 -6.04 -8.75
CA THR A 33 -0.78 -5.63 -8.92
C THR A 33 -1.10 -5.30 -10.36
N PHE A 34 -0.23 -4.54 -11.03
CA PHE A 34 -0.40 -4.21 -12.44
C PHE A 34 -0.34 -5.44 -13.35
N LEU A 35 0.43 -6.46 -12.97
CA LEU A 35 0.51 -7.72 -13.72
C LEU A 35 -0.71 -8.61 -13.48
N ALA A 36 -1.09 -8.83 -12.21
CA ALA A 36 -2.17 -9.72 -11.83
C ALA A 36 -3.56 -9.13 -12.14
N PHE A 37 -3.71 -7.81 -12.03
CA PHE A 37 -4.98 -7.10 -12.20
C PHE A 37 -4.85 -5.94 -13.19
N PRO A 38 -4.86 -6.21 -14.51
CA PRO A 38 -4.63 -5.17 -15.53
C PRO A 38 -5.61 -4.00 -15.48
N SER A 39 -6.83 -4.19 -14.96
CA SER A 39 -7.82 -3.13 -14.75
C SER A 39 -7.31 -1.99 -13.86
N THR A 40 -6.44 -2.30 -12.89
CA THR A 40 -5.86 -1.31 -11.97
C THR A 40 -4.99 -0.27 -12.68
N LYS A 41 -4.44 -0.59 -13.86
CA LYS A 41 -3.60 0.34 -14.66
C LYS A 41 -4.37 1.58 -15.13
N THR A 42 -5.70 1.51 -15.20
CA THR A 42 -6.56 2.63 -15.62
C THR A 42 -6.47 3.83 -14.67
N TYR A 43 -6.11 3.62 -13.41
CA TYR A 43 -5.88 4.70 -12.44
C TYR A 43 -4.51 5.38 -12.59
N PHE A 44 -3.60 4.79 -13.38
CA PHE A 44 -2.20 5.21 -13.50
C PHE A 44 -1.80 5.54 -14.94
N LEU A 45 -2.74 5.97 -15.79
CA LEU A 45 -2.48 6.32 -17.19
C LEU A 45 -1.44 7.44 -17.37
N HIS A 46 -1.17 8.22 -16.32
CA HIS A 46 -0.17 9.27 -16.28
C HIS A 46 1.24 8.77 -15.91
N LEU A 47 1.38 7.50 -15.52
CA LEU A 47 2.66 6.88 -15.17
C LEU A 47 3.20 5.99 -16.29
N ASP A 48 4.52 5.98 -16.46
CA ASP A 48 5.19 4.88 -17.18
C ASP A 48 5.11 3.62 -16.32
N LEU A 49 4.39 2.59 -16.76
CA LEU A 49 4.20 1.33 -16.02
C LEU A 49 5.12 0.20 -16.49
N ARG A 50 6.14 0.50 -17.28
CA ARG A 50 7.14 -0.50 -17.69
C ARG A 50 7.95 -1.00 -16.48
N PRO A 51 8.43 -2.26 -16.52
CA PRO A 51 9.31 -2.80 -15.48
C PRO A 51 10.48 -1.86 -15.18
N GLY A 52 10.71 -1.56 -13.90
CA GLY A 52 11.80 -0.70 -13.46
C GLY A 52 11.55 0.81 -13.61
N SER A 53 10.33 1.23 -13.97
CA SER A 53 9.94 2.63 -14.06
C SER A 53 10.28 3.43 -12.81
N THR A 54 10.96 4.56 -13.00
CA THR A 54 11.26 5.51 -11.92
C THR A 54 10.00 6.16 -11.37
N GLN A 55 8.94 6.26 -12.17
CA GLN A 55 7.66 6.83 -11.76
C GLN A 55 6.89 5.86 -10.86
N VAL A 56 6.92 4.56 -11.16
CA VAL A 56 6.33 3.52 -10.29
C VAL A 56 7.10 3.44 -8.97
N LYS A 57 8.44 3.50 -9.01
CA LYS A 57 9.27 3.58 -7.79
C LYS A 57 8.94 4.79 -6.92
N ALA A 58 8.80 5.97 -7.54
CA ALA A 58 8.43 7.18 -6.82
C ALA A 58 7.02 7.09 -6.22
N HIS A 59 6.07 6.45 -6.92
CA HIS A 59 4.74 6.20 -6.38
C HIS A 59 4.76 5.17 -5.24
N GLY A 60 5.51 4.08 -5.40
CA GLY A 60 5.75 3.08 -4.36
C GLY A 60 6.33 3.70 -3.09
N GLN A 61 7.28 4.64 -3.21
CA GLN A 61 7.79 5.36 -2.06
C GLN A 61 6.70 6.16 -1.33
N LYS A 62 5.79 6.85 -2.04
CA LYS A 62 4.65 7.55 -1.40
C LYS A 62 3.75 6.59 -0.63
N VAL A 63 3.51 5.39 -1.17
CA VAL A 63 2.75 4.33 -0.48
C VAL A 63 3.51 3.83 0.75
N ALA A 64 4.81 3.61 0.65
CA ALA A 64 5.67 3.23 1.78
C ALA A 64 5.66 4.28 2.90
N ASP A 65 5.73 5.56 2.56
CA ASP A 65 5.70 6.66 3.52
C ASP A 65 4.34 6.72 4.24
N ALA A 66 3.24 6.57 3.50
CA ALA A 66 1.90 6.52 4.08
C ALA A 66 1.69 5.31 5.02
N LEU A 67 2.19 4.13 4.63
CA LEU A 67 2.14 2.95 5.49
C LEU A 67 3.05 3.10 6.72
N THR A 68 4.20 3.76 6.58
CA THR A 68 5.09 4.04 7.72
C THR A 68 4.42 4.97 8.71
N LEU A 69 3.79 6.05 8.23
CA LEU A 69 2.99 6.94 9.06
C LEU A 69 1.86 6.19 9.78
N ALA A 70 1.17 5.28 9.08
CA ALA A 70 0.14 4.45 9.69
C ALA A 70 0.70 3.53 10.80
N VAL A 71 1.86 2.90 10.59
CA VAL A 71 2.50 2.04 11.60
C VAL A 71 2.96 2.84 12.81
N ASP A 72 3.41 4.07 12.62
CA ASP A 72 3.80 4.94 13.72
C ASP A 72 2.60 5.35 14.59
N HIS A 73 1.41 5.47 13.98
CA HIS A 73 0.17 5.95 14.61
C HIS A 73 -0.99 4.92 14.53
N LEU A 74 -0.71 3.64 14.85
CA LEU A 74 -1.71 2.57 14.79
C LEU A 74 -2.94 2.78 15.69
N ASP A 75 -2.80 3.61 16.73
CA ASP A 75 -3.87 3.98 17.65
C ASP A 75 -4.80 5.09 17.12
N ASP A 76 -4.39 5.83 16.08
CA ASP A 76 -5.13 6.97 15.53
C ASP A 76 -5.10 7.04 13.99
N LEU A 77 -5.27 5.87 13.36
CA LEU A 77 -5.28 5.74 11.89
C LEU A 77 -6.27 6.67 11.16
N PRO A 78 -7.53 6.86 11.61
CA PRO A 78 -8.48 7.70 10.91
C PRO A 78 -8.01 9.15 10.82
N HIS A 79 -7.37 9.66 11.87
CA HIS A 79 -6.84 11.02 11.88
C HIS A 79 -5.64 11.16 10.94
N VAL A 80 -4.62 10.29 11.09
CA VAL A 80 -3.37 10.44 10.32
C VAL A 80 -3.53 10.15 8.83
N LEU A 81 -4.51 9.32 8.45
CA LEU A 81 -4.80 8.99 7.06
C LEU A 81 -5.96 9.80 6.46
N SER A 82 -6.55 10.75 7.19
CA SER A 82 -7.72 11.51 6.73
C SER A 82 -7.48 12.19 5.38
N ALA A 83 -6.37 12.90 5.21
CA ALA A 83 -6.05 13.55 3.93
C ALA A 83 -5.87 12.55 2.77
N LEU A 84 -5.36 11.35 3.06
CA LEU A 84 -5.21 10.28 2.07
C LEU A 84 -6.57 9.64 1.73
N SER A 85 -7.45 9.50 2.73
CA SER A 85 -8.82 9.04 2.55
C SER A 85 -9.61 10.00 1.65
N ASP A 86 -9.54 11.30 1.91
CA ASP A 86 -10.19 12.33 1.10
C ASP A 86 -9.66 12.33 -0.34
N LEU A 87 -8.35 12.17 -0.52
CA LEU A 87 -7.72 12.07 -1.83
C LEU A 87 -8.30 10.89 -2.63
N HIS A 88 -8.40 9.70 -2.02
CA HIS A 88 -8.90 8.50 -2.69
C HIS A 88 -10.41 8.55 -2.95
N ALA A 89 -11.19 9.09 -2.00
CA ALA A 89 -12.64 9.16 -2.11
C ALA A 89 -13.11 10.22 -3.13
N HIS A 90 -12.49 11.40 -3.11
CA HIS A 90 -13.04 12.55 -3.84
C HIS A 90 -12.29 12.90 -5.12
N LYS A 91 -10.96 12.72 -5.16
CA LYS A 91 -10.16 13.11 -6.33
C LYS A 91 -9.82 11.93 -7.24
N LEU A 92 -9.38 10.82 -6.65
CA LEU A 92 -8.96 9.64 -7.42
C LEU A 92 -10.13 8.70 -7.73
N GLN A 93 -11.18 8.71 -6.89
CA GLN A 93 -12.38 7.88 -7.02
C GLN A 93 -12.05 6.41 -7.28
N VAL A 94 -11.06 5.89 -6.54
CA VAL A 94 -10.61 4.50 -6.67
C VAL A 94 -11.72 3.59 -6.15
N ASP A 95 -12.13 2.61 -6.95
CA ASP A 95 -13.13 1.63 -6.51
C ASP A 95 -12.57 0.85 -5.30
N PRO A 96 -13.32 0.73 -4.19
CA PRO A 96 -12.92 0.00 -3.00
C PRO A 96 -12.39 -1.42 -3.27
N VAL A 97 -12.84 -2.09 -4.34
CA VAL A 97 -12.38 -3.44 -4.71
C VAL A 97 -10.87 -3.47 -4.96
N ASN A 98 -10.28 -2.40 -5.51
CA ASN A 98 -8.86 -2.38 -5.86
C ASN A 98 -7.95 -2.42 -4.63
N PHE A 99 -8.41 -1.91 -3.47
CA PHE A 99 -7.65 -2.02 -2.22
C PHE A 99 -7.56 -3.48 -1.75
N LYS A 100 -8.62 -4.26 -1.99
CA LYS A 100 -8.65 -5.69 -1.66
C LYS A 100 -7.70 -6.49 -2.56
N GLU A 101 -7.60 -6.13 -3.83
CA GLU A 101 -6.67 -6.78 -4.77
C GLU A 101 -5.20 -6.48 -4.46
N ILE A 102 -4.89 -5.28 -3.99
CA ILE A 102 -3.53 -4.98 -3.50
C ILE A 102 -3.21 -5.82 -2.26
N LEU A 103 -4.17 -5.94 -1.32
CA LEU A 103 -3.98 -6.70 -0.09
C LEU A 103 -3.82 -8.21 -0.36
N SER A 104 -4.56 -8.78 -1.33
CA SER A 104 -4.48 -10.19 -1.68
C SER A 104 -3.11 -10.59 -2.26
N LEU A 105 -2.38 -9.67 -2.87
CA LEU A 105 -1.03 -9.93 -3.39
C LEU A 105 0.07 -9.75 -2.34
N VAL A 106 -0.19 -8.97 -1.29
CA VAL A 106 0.72 -8.83 -0.15
C VAL A 106 0.61 -10.03 0.78
N GLY A 107 -0.60 -10.57 0.95
CA GLY A 107 -0.84 -11.87 1.59
C GLY A 107 -0.66 -13.00 0.59
N PHE A 108 0.59 -13.40 0.32
CA PHE A 108 0.91 -14.50 -0.61
C PHE A 108 -0.05 -15.68 -0.48
N GLU A 109 -0.49 -16.14 -1.66
CA GLU A 109 -1.05 -17.45 -1.96
C GLU A 109 -0.51 -18.54 -1.01
N HIS A 110 -1.33 -18.97 -0.05
CA HIS A 110 -1.40 -20.34 0.47
C HIS A 110 -2.32 -20.35 1.70
N VAL A 111 -3.61 -20.35 1.44
CA VAL A 111 -4.51 -21.22 2.20
C VAL A 111 -4.99 -22.25 1.18
N HIS A 112 -4.38 -23.43 1.23
CA HIS A 112 -4.95 -24.62 0.62
C HIS A 112 -6.25 -25.00 1.32
#